data_AF-A0A954XGM7-F1
#
_entry.id   AF-A0A954XGM7-F1
#
_cell.length_a   1.000
_cell.length_b   1.000
_cell.length_c   1.000
_cell.angle_alpha   90.00
_cell.angle_beta   90.00
_cell.angle_gamma   90.00
#
_symmetry.space_group_name_H-M   'P 1'
#
loop_
_entity.id
_entity.type
_entity.pdbx_description
1 polymer ?
#
loop_
_entity_poly.entity_id
_entity_poly.type
_entity_poly.pdbx_seq_one_letter_code
_entity_poly.pdbx_strand_id
1 'polypeptide(L)' 'MNERPRSDAHGEVQGTAPAATATESASLPRWLSEQLLQGHREVLIEHEGTLYRLRQTRNGKLILNK' A
#
# COMPACT_ATOMS: atom_id res chain seq x y z
N MET A 1 -41.20 -4.77 -42.03
CA MET A 1 -40.72 -5.27 -40.73
C MET A 1 -39.21 -5.04 -40.69
N ASN A 2 -38.59 -4.34 -39.72
CA ASN A 2 -38.67 -4.44 -38.25
C ASN A 2 -37.99 -5.75 -37.75
N GLU A 3 -36.96 -5.78 -36.86
CA GLU A 3 -36.32 -4.77 -35.97
C GLU A 3 -34.81 -5.06 -35.64
N ARG A 4 -34.16 -4.17 -34.86
CA ARG A 4 -32.83 -4.25 -34.17
C ARG A 4 -33.05 -3.92 -32.66
N PRO A 5 -32.12 -4.08 -31.66
CA PRO A 5 -30.66 -4.36 -31.66
C PRO A 5 -30.36 -5.71 -30.96
N ARG A 6 -29.39 -6.01 -30.05
CA ARG A 6 -28.25 -5.37 -29.29
C ARG A 6 -26.87 -5.70 -29.91
N SER A 7 -25.70 -5.19 -29.51
CA SER A 7 -25.24 -4.21 -28.48
C SER A 7 -25.04 -4.63 -26.99
N ASP A 8 -24.04 -5.48 -26.73
CA ASP A 8 -23.22 -5.53 -25.48
C ASP A 8 -21.77 -5.83 -25.91
N ALA A 9 -20.72 -5.02 -25.70
CA ALA A 9 -20.58 -3.72 -25.04
C ALA A 9 -20.38 -3.70 -23.51
N HIS A 10 -19.49 -4.56 -23.02
CA HIS A 10 -18.56 -4.29 -21.91
C HIS A 10 -17.19 -4.90 -22.29
N GLY A 11 -16.04 -4.39 -21.88
CA GLY A 11 -15.75 -3.55 -20.70
C GLY A 11 -15.36 -4.47 -19.54
N GLU A 12 -14.23 -4.31 -18.84
CA GLU A 12 -13.24 -3.21 -18.85
C GLU A 12 -11.81 -3.79 -18.85
N VAL A 13 -10.92 -3.27 -19.71
CA VAL A 13 -9.47 -3.51 -19.55
C VAL A 13 -8.96 -2.57 -18.46
N GLN A 14 -8.64 -3.14 -17.29
CA GLN A 14 -8.41 -2.37 -16.08
C GLN A 14 -7.13 -1.50 -16.13
N GLY A 15 -7.29 -0.24 -15.73
CA GLY A 15 -6.30 0.50 -14.94
C GLY A 15 -4.89 0.67 -15.53
N THR A 16 -4.69 1.77 -16.26
CA THR A 16 -3.34 2.28 -16.53
C THR A 16 -2.59 2.61 -15.22
N ALA A 17 -1.58 1.82 -14.87
CA ALA A 17 -0.49 2.28 -14.00
C ALA A 17 0.64 2.81 -14.91
N PRO A 18 1.12 4.07 -14.71
CA PRO A 18 2.13 4.64 -15.59
C PRO A 18 3.48 3.93 -15.41
N ALA A 19 4.17 3.67 -16.52
CA ALA A 19 5.54 3.19 -16.54
C ALA A 19 6.51 4.31 -16.11
N ALA A 20 6.55 4.58 -14.80
CA ALA A 20 7.45 5.56 -14.21
C ALA A 20 8.88 5.01 -14.21
N THR A 21 9.70 5.46 -15.15
CA THR A 21 11.15 5.25 -15.16
C THR A 21 11.76 5.91 -13.92
N ALA A 22 12.06 5.12 -12.89
CA ALA A 22 12.69 5.58 -11.65
C ALA A 22 14.02 4.84 -11.45
N THR A 23 15.09 5.62 -11.29
CA THR A 23 16.49 5.19 -11.14
C THR A 23 16.68 3.99 -10.22
N GLU A 24 17.56 3.08 -10.64
CA GLU A 24 18.00 1.84 -9.97
C GLU A 24 18.62 2.08 -8.57
N SER A 25 17.76 2.51 -7.65
CA SER A 25 18.08 2.83 -6.27
C SER A 25 17.78 1.59 -5.44
N ALA A 26 18.79 1.08 -4.74
CA ALA A 26 18.71 -0.18 -3.98
C ALA A 26 17.42 -0.25 -3.16
N SER A 27 16.47 -1.05 -3.62
CA SER A 27 15.07 -0.94 -3.21
C SER A 27 14.85 -1.62 -1.87
N LEU A 28 15.10 -0.87 -0.80
CA LEU A 28 14.78 -1.27 0.58
C LEU A 28 13.33 -1.78 0.65
N PRO A 29 13.06 -2.88 1.39
CA PRO A 29 11.75 -3.51 1.41
C PRO A 29 10.69 -2.53 1.96
N ARG A 30 9.85 -2.02 1.06
CA ARG A 30 8.82 -1.01 1.36
C ARG A 30 7.56 -1.69 1.90
N TRP A 31 7.46 -1.77 3.22
CA TRP A 31 6.26 -2.22 3.92
C TRP A 31 5.19 -1.13 3.97
N LEU A 32 3.92 -1.53 3.85
CA LEU A 32 2.80 -0.66 4.20
C LEU A 32 2.75 -0.48 5.72
N SER A 33 2.52 0.75 6.19
CA SER A 33 2.39 1.05 7.62
C SER A 33 1.24 0.26 8.26
N GLU A 34 0.13 0.12 7.54
CA GLU A 34 -1.05 -0.68 7.93
C GLU A 34 -0.72 -2.17 8.10
N GLN A 35 0.17 -2.73 7.27
CA GLN A 35 0.64 -4.11 7.42
C GLN A 35 1.58 -4.26 8.62
N LEU A 36 2.49 -3.31 8.84
CA LEU A 36 3.41 -3.37 9.98
C LEU A 36 2.68 -3.21 11.32
N LEU A 37 1.58 -2.46 11.34
CA LEU A 37 0.73 -2.24 12.51
C LEU A 37 -0.38 -3.29 12.66
N GLN A 38 -0.63 -4.12 11.65
CA GLN A 38 -1.66 -5.16 11.63
C GLN A 38 -3.08 -4.66 12.03
N GLY A 39 -3.43 -3.41 11.66
CA GLY A 39 -4.68 -2.76 12.05
C GLY A 39 -4.70 -2.11 13.45
N HIS A 40 -3.64 -2.26 14.24
CA HIS A 40 -3.43 -1.53 15.49
C HIS A 40 -2.89 -0.11 15.22
N ARG A 41 -2.67 0.67 16.28
CA ARG A 41 -2.10 2.03 16.21
C ARG A 41 -0.64 2.10 16.67
N GLU A 42 -0.16 1.05 17.33
CA GLU A 42 1.23 0.81 17.68
C GLU A 42 1.53 -0.69 17.67
N VAL A 43 2.80 -1.02 17.40
CA VAL A 43 3.35 -2.38 17.36
C VAL A 43 4.70 -2.38 18.09
N LEU A 44 5.04 -3.49 18.73
CA LEU A 44 6.34 -3.73 19.32
C LEU A 44 7.22 -4.51 18.34
N ILE A 45 8.46 -4.07 18.18
CA ILE A 45 9.46 -4.64 17.27
C ILE A 45 10.68 -4.97 18.12
N GLU A 46 10.96 -6.26 18.32
CA GLU A 46 12.23 -6.68 18.93
C GLU A 46 13.34 -6.64 17.89
N HIS A 47 14.38 -5.86 18.17
CA HIS A 47 15.54 -5.69 17.30
C HIS A 47 16.81 -5.66 18.16
N GLU A 48 17.75 -6.56 17.86
CA GLU A 48 19.00 -6.73 18.62
C GLU A 48 18.79 -6.89 20.16
N GLY A 49 17.72 -7.59 20.56
CA GLY A 49 17.35 -7.77 21.97
C GLY A 49 16.81 -6.52 22.67
N THR A 50 16.60 -5.42 21.93
CA THR A 50 15.88 -4.23 22.40
C THR A 50 14.45 -4.25 21.87
N LEU A 51 13.48 -4.04 22.77
CA LEU A 51 12.11 -3.71 22.40
C LEU A 51 12.05 -2.27 21.90
N TYR A 52 11.70 -2.09 20.63
CA TYR A 52 11.28 -0.81 20.07
C TYR A 52 9.76 -0.77 19.92
N ARG A 53 9.16 0.41 20.01
CA ARG A 53 7.75 0.64 19.72
C ARG A 53 7.59 1.52 18.50
N LEU A 54 7.02 0.99 17.42
CA LEU A 54 6.58 1.78 16.28
C LEU A 54 5.12 2.18 16.47
N ARG A 55 4.81 3.48 16.44
CA ARG A 55 3.45 4.02 16.63
C ARG A 55 3.05 4.97 15.51
N GLN A 56 1.84 4.82 15.02
CA GLN A 56 1.22 5.76 14.09
C GLN A 56 0.60 6.94 14.85
N THR A 57 0.92 8.16 14.44
CA THR A 57 0.28 9.37 14.97
C THR A 57 -1.02 9.68 14.24
N ARG A 58 -1.88 10.51 14.85
CA ARG A 58 -3.07 11.07 14.17
C ARG A 58 -2.74 11.87 12.90
N ASN A 59 -1.49 12.30 12.72
CA ASN A 59 -0.99 13.02 11.54
C ASN A 59 -0.40 12.08 10.48
N GLY A 60 -0.71 10.78 10.49
CA GLY A 60 -0.22 9.77 9.54
C GLY A 60 1.27 9.39 9.70
N LYS A 61 2.08 10.22 10.38
CA LYS A 61 3.50 9.96 10.62
C LYS A 61 3.68 8.78 11.57
N LEU A 62 4.58 7.86 11.22
CA LEU A 62 5.13 6.86 12.12
C LEU A 62 6.20 7.50 13.04
N ILE A 63 6.28 7.03 14.27
CA ILE A 63 7.36 7.32 15.22
C ILE A 63 7.89 5.98 15.75
N LEU A 64 9.20 5.77 15.65
CA LEU A 64 9.87 4.66 16.34
C LEU A 64 10.43 5.19 17.67
N ASN A 65 10.05 4.54 18.76
CA ASN A 65 10.55 4.75 20.10
C ASN A 65 11.41 3.55 20.53
N LYS A 66 12.40 3.80 21.38
CA LYS A 66 12.90 2.84 22.36
C LYS A 66 12.17 3.08 23.70
#